data_AF-A0A0C9NA37-F1
#
_entry.id   AF-A0A0C9NA37-F1
#
_cell.length_a   1.000
_cell.length_b   1.000
_cell.length_c   1.000
_cell.angle_alpha   90.00
_cell.angle_beta   90.00
_cell.angle_gamma   90.00
#
_symmetry.space_group_name_H-M   'P 1'
#
loop_
_entity.id
_entity.type
_entity.pdbx_description
1 polymer ?
#
loop_
_entity_poly.entity_id
_entity_poly.type
_entity_poly.pdbx_seq_one_letter_code
_entity_poly.pdbx_strand_id
1 'polypeptide(L)'
;MSAKPIREYDGKLLLAYHLLRAPLVGGNQEGSASLFTPAATKLAHINVNTSLLGDEAAFKSALKQQLDNLEQTHPWLLTDKLVAKPDQLIKRRGKHGLLALNKDWADARKWIEERAGKEIK
;
A
#
# COMPACT_ATOMS: atom_id res chain seq x y z
N MET A 1 -17.38 -23.30 -2.81
CA MET A 1 -16.75 -21.96 -2.93
C MET A 1 -15.26 -22.08 -2.62
N SER A 2 -14.37 -21.52 -3.44
CA SER A 2 -12.92 -21.54 -3.18
C SER A 2 -12.43 -20.20 -2.61
N ALA A 3 -11.46 -20.26 -1.69
CA ALA A 3 -10.82 -19.07 -1.16
C ALA A 3 -9.84 -18.49 -2.19
N LYS A 4 -9.87 -17.16 -2.38
CA LYS A 4 -8.95 -16.43 -3.27
C LYS A 4 -8.14 -15.41 -2.47
N PRO A 5 -6.82 -15.27 -2.72
CA PRO A 5 -6.03 -14.24 -2.07
C PRO A 5 -6.39 -12.84 -2.57
N ILE A 6 -6.30 -11.85 -1.70
CA ILE A 6 -6.43 -10.42 -2.02
C ILE A 6 -5.12 -9.70 -1.75
N ARG A 7 -4.93 -8.54 -2.38
CA ARG A 7 -3.76 -7.68 -2.15
C ARG A 7 -3.75 -7.16 -0.72
N GLU A 8 -2.57 -6.83 -0.20
CA GLU A 8 -2.43 -6.26 1.13
C GLU A 8 -3.16 -4.92 1.25
N TYR A 9 -3.11 -4.09 0.20
CA TYR A 9 -3.85 -2.84 0.11
C TYR A 9 -5.35 -3.03 0.34
N ASP A 10 -5.99 -3.91 -0.43
CA ASP A 10 -7.43 -4.18 -0.34
C ASP A 10 -7.80 -4.75 1.04
N GLY A 11 -7.01 -5.70 1.54
CA GLY A 11 -7.26 -6.32 2.84
C GLY A 11 -7.19 -5.32 4.00
N LYS A 12 -6.26 -4.36 3.94
CA LYS A 12 -6.17 -3.30 4.96
C LYS A 12 -7.33 -2.31 4.88
N LEU A 13 -7.79 -1.95 3.68
CA LEU A 13 -8.97 -1.10 3.52
C LEU A 13 -10.23 -1.77 4.07
N LEU A 14 -10.43 -3.06 3.76
CA LEU A 14 -11.53 -3.85 4.31
C LEU A 14 -11.47 -3.91 5.83
N LEU A 15 -10.28 -4.18 6.39
CA LEU A 15 -10.09 -4.19 7.84
C LEU A 15 -10.41 -2.83 8.46
N ALA A 16 -9.83 -1.75 7.93
CA ALA A 16 -10.07 -0.39 8.42
C ALA A 16 -11.56 -0.02 8.36
N TYR A 17 -12.26 -0.44 7.31
CA TYR A 17 -13.68 -0.19 7.16
C TYR A 17 -14.53 -0.99 8.15
N HIS A 18 -14.24 -2.28 8.35
CA HIS A 18 -15.11 -3.17 9.11
C HIS A 18 -14.77 -3.27 10.60
N LEU A 19 -13.54 -2.98 11.02
CA LEU A 19 -13.06 -3.28 12.39
C LEU A 19 -13.93 -2.67 13.50
N LEU A 20 -14.45 -1.46 13.31
CA LEU A 20 -15.34 -0.79 14.26
C LEU A 20 -16.83 -0.86 13.87
N ARG A 21 -17.15 -1.43 12.71
CA ARG A 21 -18.52 -1.48 12.17
C ARG A 21 -19.15 -2.87 12.22
N ALA A 22 -18.34 -3.91 12.37
CA ALA A 22 -18.83 -5.27 12.45
C ALA A 22 -19.51 -5.52 13.80
N PRO A 23 -20.62 -6.29 13.84
CA PRO A 23 -21.25 -6.67 15.09
C PRO A 23 -20.29 -7.55 15.91
N LEU A 24 -20.27 -7.34 17.23
CA LEU A 24 -19.51 -8.20 18.13
C LEU A 24 -20.16 -9.58 18.19
N VAL A 25 -19.39 -10.63 17.89
CA VAL A 25 -19.88 -12.01 17.96
C VAL A 25 -19.81 -12.45 19.42
N GLY A 26 -20.96 -12.60 20.08
CA GLY A 26 -21.07 -13.36 21.34
C GLY A 26 -21.33 -12.59 22.64
N GLY A 27 -21.85 -11.37 22.64
CA GLY A 27 -22.25 -10.76 23.92
C GLY A 27 -23.10 -9.51 23.79
N ASN A 28 -24.27 -9.55 24.45
CA ASN A 28 -25.01 -8.36 24.85
C ASN A 28 -24.07 -7.37 25.54
N GLN A 29 -23.73 -6.29 24.86
CA GLN A 29 -23.18 -5.08 25.46
C GLN A 29 -23.81 -3.89 24.74
N GLU A 30 -25.08 -3.66 25.01
CA GLU A 30 -25.62 -2.31 24.89
C GLU A 30 -24.77 -1.41 25.80
N GLY A 31 -23.90 -0.58 25.21
CA GLY A 31 -23.24 0.52 25.92
C GLY A 31 -21.73 0.41 26.21
N SER A 32 -21.05 -0.71 25.97
CA SER A 32 -19.58 -0.76 26.13
C SER A 32 -18.89 -0.31 24.85
N ALA A 33 -18.60 0.99 24.74
CA ALA A 33 -17.74 1.51 23.69
C ALA A 33 -16.38 0.79 23.70
N SER A 34 -15.91 0.35 22.54
CA SER A 34 -14.57 -0.25 22.40
C SER A 34 -13.50 0.73 22.91
N LEU A 35 -12.68 0.30 23.87
CA LEU A 35 -11.50 1.06 24.33
C LEU A 35 -10.39 1.13 23.25
N PHE A 36 -10.51 0.32 22.20
CA PHE A 36 -9.55 0.30 21.11
C PHE A 36 -9.92 1.33 20.04
N THR A 37 -9.04 2.31 19.86
CA THR A 37 -9.07 3.23 18.71
C THR A 37 -7.97 2.83 17.73
N PRO A 38 -8.31 2.33 16.52
CA PRO A 38 -7.31 2.00 15.52
C PRO A 38 -6.60 3.27 15.05
N ALA A 39 -5.32 3.14 14.75
CA ALA A 39 -4.57 4.21 14.08
C ALA A 39 -5.18 4.53 12.70
N ALA A 40 -5.02 5.78 12.27
CA ALA A 40 -5.46 6.20 10.94
C ALA A 40 -4.79 5.35 9.85
N THR A 41 -5.59 4.83 8.92
CA THR A 41 -5.09 4.01 7.82
C THR A 41 -4.46 4.90 6.76
N LYS A 42 -3.12 5.00 6.79
CA LYS A 42 -2.32 5.74 5.81
C LYS A 42 -1.72 4.76 4.80
N LEU A 43 -2.34 4.64 3.63
CA LEU A 43 -1.90 3.78 2.54
C LEU A 43 -1.95 4.55 1.22
N ALA A 44 -0.92 4.37 0.40
CA ALA A 44 -0.86 4.85 -0.97
C ALA A 44 -0.50 3.66 -1.86
N HIS A 45 -1.20 3.51 -2.98
CA HIS A 45 -0.99 2.39 -3.91
C HIS A 45 -0.65 2.91 -5.30
N ILE A 46 0.27 2.20 -5.96
CA ILE A 46 0.76 2.51 -7.31
C ILE A 46 0.36 1.35 -8.19
N ASN A 47 -0.39 1.64 -9.25
CA ASN A 47 -0.68 0.64 -10.27
C ASN A 47 0.39 0.71 -11.36
N VAL A 48 1.19 -0.35 -11.48
CA VAL A 48 2.22 -0.48 -12.52
C VAL A 48 1.55 -1.07 -13.76
N ASN A 49 1.33 -0.24 -14.78
CA ASN A 49 0.76 -0.70 -16.04
C ASN A 49 1.80 -1.49 -16.85
N THR A 50 1.68 -2.81 -16.86
CA THR A 50 2.62 -3.70 -17.55
C THR A 50 2.52 -3.63 -19.07
N SER A 51 1.43 -3.11 -19.64
CA SER A 51 1.32 -2.98 -21.11
C SER A 51 2.28 -1.93 -21.67
N LEU A 52 2.75 -0.99 -20.84
CA LEU A 52 3.68 0.06 -21.22
C LEU A 52 5.15 -0.37 -21.15
N LEU A 53 5.46 -1.60 -20.71
CA LEU A 53 6.85 -2.04 -20.55
C LEU A 53 7.64 -2.10 -21.88
N GLY A 54 6.94 -2.10 -23.03
CA GLY A 54 7.58 -2.01 -24.35
C GLY A 54 8.01 -0.59 -24.76
N ASP A 55 7.51 0.45 -24.08
CA ASP A 55 7.88 1.85 -24.30
C ASP A 55 8.33 2.47 -22.97
N GLU A 56 9.65 2.52 -22.79
CA GLU A 56 10.27 3.01 -21.56
C GLU A 56 9.92 4.47 -21.25
N ALA A 57 9.78 5.32 -22.28
CA ALA A 57 9.47 6.73 -22.10
C ALA A 57 8.01 6.90 -21.62
N ALA A 58 7.08 6.19 -22.25
CA ALA A 58 5.68 6.18 -21.84
C ALA A 58 5.51 5.60 -20.42
N PHE A 59 6.21 4.52 -20.09
CA PHE A 59 6.18 3.92 -18.76
C PHE A 59 6.67 4.87 -17.67
N LYS A 60 7.84 5.49 -17.88
CA LYS A 60 8.42 6.45 -16.92
C LYS A 60 7.52 7.66 -16.72
N SER A 61 6.96 8.19 -17.80
CA SER A 61 6.02 9.32 -17.75
C SER A 61 4.76 8.98 -16.94
N ALA A 62 4.13 7.84 -17.22
CA ALA A 62 2.93 7.39 -16.51
C ALA A 62 3.21 7.13 -15.01
N LEU A 63 4.33 6.49 -14.69
CA LEU A 63 4.74 6.27 -13.30
C LEU A 63 4.98 7.59 -12.57
N LYS A 64 5.71 8.52 -13.20
CA LYS A 64 5.99 9.84 -12.63
C LYS A 64 4.69 10.59 -12.34
N GLN A 65 3.77 10.64 -13.29
CA GLN A 65 2.47 11.30 -13.13
C GLN A 65 1.68 10.70 -11.96
N GLN A 66 1.68 9.38 -11.80
CA GLN A 66 1.00 8.72 -10.69
C GLN A 66 1.64 9.06 -9.34
N LEU A 67 2.97 9.13 -9.26
CA LEU A 67 3.70 9.54 -8.06
C LEU A 67 3.42 11.00 -7.70
N ASP A 68 3.40 11.91 -8.69
CA ASP A 68 3.05 13.33 -8.50
C ASP A 68 1.60 13.49 -7.98
N ASN A 69 0.67 12.67 -8.47
CA ASN A 69 -0.70 12.67 -7.98
C ASN A 69 -0.81 12.14 -6.54
N LEU A 70 0.04 11.18 -6.16
CA LEU A 70 0.01 10.59 -4.82
C LEU A 70 0.40 11.60 -3.73
N GLU A 71 1.44 12.40 -3.93
CA GLU A 71 1.86 13.42 -2.94
C GLU A 71 0.81 14.52 -2.76
N GLN A 72 0.06 14.86 -3.81
CA GLN A 72 -1.06 15.82 -3.72
C GLN A 72 -2.26 15.24 -2.97
N THR A 73 -2.61 13.99 -3.24
CA THR A 73 -3.77 13.31 -2.64
C THR A 73 -3.50 12.77 -1.24
N HIS A 74 -2.24 12.51 -0.91
CA HIS A 74 -1.81 11.96 0.37
C HIS A 74 -0.67 12.80 0.96
N PRO A 75 -0.95 14.02 1.49
CA PRO A 75 0.09 14.93 1.97
C PRO A 75 1.00 14.36 3.06
N TRP A 76 0.52 13.36 3.82
CA TRP A 76 1.30 12.67 4.84
C TRP A 76 2.52 11.91 4.28
N LEU A 77 2.55 11.64 2.97
CA LEU A 77 3.73 11.10 2.31
C LEU A 77 4.94 12.03 2.52
N LEU A 78 4.71 13.35 2.47
CA LEU A 78 5.76 14.36 2.56
C LEU A 78 6.26 14.62 4.00
N THR A 79 5.50 14.18 5.02
CA THR A 79 5.80 14.46 6.42
C THR A 79 6.32 13.25 7.19
N ASP A 80 5.78 12.06 6.90
CA ASP A 80 5.99 10.88 7.72
C ASP A 80 7.16 10.03 7.18
N LYS A 81 7.73 9.18 8.05
CA LYS A 81 8.61 8.11 7.60
C LYS A 81 7.80 6.96 7.02
N LEU A 82 8.27 6.46 5.89
CA LEU A 82 7.56 5.57 4.99
C LEU A 82 8.22 4.20 4.89
N VAL A 83 7.40 3.24 4.48
CA VAL A 83 7.83 1.93 4.01
C VAL A 83 7.27 1.72 2.62
N ALA A 84 8.14 1.50 1.63
CA ALA A 84 7.74 1.15 0.26
C ALA A 84 8.01 -0.33 -0.02
N LYS A 85 7.07 -1.01 -0.70
CA LYS A 85 7.14 -2.45 -1.00
C LYS A 85 6.21 -2.85 -2.14
N PRO A 86 6.48 -3.95 -2.87
CA PRO A 86 5.56 -4.50 -3.85
C PRO A 86 4.40 -5.23 -3.16
N ASP A 87 3.21 -5.13 -3.76
CA ASP A 87 1.98 -5.77 -3.31
C ASP A 87 1.42 -6.72 -4.38
N GLN A 88 2.20 -7.76 -4.67
CA GLN A 88 1.91 -8.77 -5.70
C GLN A 88 1.81 -10.17 -5.10
N LEU A 89 1.30 -10.27 -3.85
CA LEU A 89 1.20 -11.51 -3.08
C LEU A 89 2.55 -12.19 -2.75
N ILE A 90 3.66 -11.49 -2.96
CA ILE A 90 5.02 -11.97 -2.65
C ILE A 90 5.20 -12.09 -1.14
N LYS A 91 5.66 -13.27 -0.70
CA LYS A 91 5.99 -13.54 0.70
C LYS A 91 7.48 -13.27 0.98
N ARG A 92 7.85 -13.16 2.26
CA ARG A 92 9.25 -12.97 2.71
C ARG A 92 9.98 -11.75 2.09
N ARG A 93 9.25 -10.68 1.74
CA ARG A 93 9.76 -9.45 1.11
C ARG A 93 11.03 -8.88 1.76
N GLY A 94 11.14 -8.93 3.08
CA GLY A 94 12.34 -8.48 3.81
C GLY A 94 13.60 -9.29 3.48
N LYS A 95 13.50 -10.62 3.36
CA LYS A 95 14.63 -11.48 2.99
C LYS A 95 15.08 -11.26 1.54
N HIS A 96 14.15 -10.86 0.67
CA HIS A 96 14.43 -10.59 -0.75
C HIS A 96 14.83 -9.14 -1.03
N GLY A 97 15.03 -8.30 0.00
CA GLY A 97 15.38 -6.89 -0.21
C GLY A 97 14.27 -6.06 -0.88
N LEU A 98 13.03 -6.52 -0.83
CA LEU A 98 11.86 -5.89 -1.45
C LEU A 98 11.11 -4.96 -0.48
N LEU A 99 11.83 -4.39 0.49
CA LEU A 99 11.31 -3.42 1.46
C LEU A 99 12.26 -2.23 1.53
N ALA A 100 11.78 -1.04 1.22
CA ALA A 100 12.42 0.20 1.66
C ALA A 100 11.85 0.55 3.03
N LEU A 101 12.70 0.60 4.06
CA LEU A 101 12.28 0.86 5.44
C LEU A 101 12.76 2.25 5.88
N ASN A 102 11.93 2.95 6.65
CA ASN A 102 12.25 4.21 7.29
C ASN A 102 12.76 5.29 6.31
N LYS A 103 12.07 5.45 5.17
CA LYS A 103 12.42 6.42 4.14
C LYS A 103 11.55 7.67 4.21
N ASP A 104 12.06 8.81 3.80
CA ASP A 104 11.18 9.93 3.45
C ASP A 104 10.58 9.69 2.05
N TRP A 105 9.71 10.61 1.60
CA TRP A 105 9.08 10.49 0.29
C TRP A 105 10.08 10.49 -0.87
N ALA A 106 11.09 11.36 -0.83
CA ALA A 106 12.06 11.46 -1.92
C ALA A 106 12.83 10.15 -2.11
N ASP A 107 13.32 9.56 -1.03
CA ASP A 107 14.00 8.27 -1.03
C ASP A 107 13.06 7.12 -1.44
N ALA A 108 11.83 7.11 -0.93
CA ALA A 108 10.85 6.09 -1.26
C ALA A 108 10.45 6.14 -2.74
N ARG A 109 10.23 7.35 -3.27
CA ARG A 109 9.91 7.61 -4.67
C ARG A 109 11.01 7.11 -5.59
N LYS A 110 12.26 7.50 -5.32
CA LYS A 110 13.43 7.02 -6.07
C LYS A 110 13.54 5.50 -6.03
N TRP A 111 13.35 4.89 -4.85
CA TRP A 111 13.40 3.43 -4.70
C TRP A 111 12.36 2.73 -5.58
N ILE A 112 11.15 3.31 -5.70
CA ILE A 112 10.05 2.81 -6.54
C ILE A 112 10.41 2.98 -8.02
N GLU A 113 10.82 4.16 -8.46
CA GLU A 113 11.19 4.44 -9.86
C GLU A 113 12.33 3.53 -10.35
N GLU A 114 13.29 3.19 -9.48
CA GLU A 114 14.37 2.26 -9.78
C GLU A 114 13.93 0.80 -9.97
N ARG A 115 12.77 0.40 -9.43
CA ARG A 115 12.36 -1.02 -9.32
C ARG A 115 11.04 -1.34 -10.02
N ALA A 116 10.16 -0.37 -10.20
CA ALA A 116 8.89 -0.56 -10.88
C ALA A 116 9.11 -1.05 -12.31
N GLY A 117 8.33 -2.06 -12.71
CA GLY A 117 8.40 -2.65 -14.05
C GLY A 117 9.60 -3.56 -14.30
N LYS A 118 10.48 -3.76 -13.32
CA LYS A 118 11.64 -4.66 -13.45
C LYS A 118 11.33 -6.04 -12.89
N GLU A 119 11.79 -7.06 -13.60
CA GLU A 119 11.75 -8.44 -13.14
C GLU A 119 12.69 -8.63 -11.94
N ILE A 120 12.20 -9.31 -10.91
CA ILE A 120 12.99 -9.71 -9.74
C ILE A 120 13.27 -11.21 -9.88
N LYS A 121 14.56 -11.57 -9.94
CA LYS A 121 15.02 -12.96 -9.97
C LYS A 121 15.03 -13.59 -8.59
#